data_AF-A0A934RWA4-F1
#
_entry.id   AF-A0A934RWA4-F1
#
_cell.length_a   1.000
_cell.length_b   1.000
_cell.length_c   1.000
_cell.angle_alpha   90.00
_cell.angle_beta   90.00
_cell.angle_gamma   90.00
#
_symmetry.space_group_name_H-M   'P 1'
#
loop_
_entity.id
_entity.type
_entity.pdbx_description
1 polymer ?
#
loop_
_entity_poly.entity_id
_entity_poly.type
_entity_poly.pdbx_seq_one_letter_code
_entity_poly.pdbx_strand_id
1 'polypeptide(L)'
;MKRLCVFSHLLVLLFVSACSPKPDYQVAGAHWLESKQGGGMYDVLAYPLVEDELTYLEGSFAALESAAAANPEVWEEIAVADDLIWAANQGSFWDGADLLGPDVIAVSLKLTFLWEFASAEESMEDDIRENLKFVEQRAQQEGATAELLATADTMRALLNVIEAHKEAAAFEYYAENKERIDAALDRFTSIGEQ
;
A
#
# COMPACT_ATOMS: atom_id res chain seq x y z
N MET A 1 -28.93 -29.41 53.80
CA MET A 1 -29.13 -29.47 52.34
C MET A 1 -28.51 -28.22 51.71
N LYS A 2 -27.62 -28.45 50.74
CA LYS A 2 -27.09 -27.63 49.62
C LYS A 2 -27.00 -26.08 49.70
N ARG A 3 -25.79 -25.62 49.32
CA ARG A 3 -25.31 -24.24 49.06
C ARG A 3 -25.96 -23.58 47.83
N LEU A 4 -25.92 -22.25 47.78
CA LEU A 4 -25.52 -21.34 46.68
C LEU A 4 -25.55 -19.91 47.31
N CYS A 5 -24.52 -19.07 47.47
CA CYS A 5 -23.38 -18.66 46.63
C CYS A 5 -23.88 -18.39 45.19
N VAL A 6 -23.81 -17.20 44.60
CA VAL A 6 -22.65 -16.31 44.46
C VAL A 6 -23.13 -14.90 44.07
N PHE A 7 -22.60 -13.91 44.79
CA PHE A 7 -22.09 -12.62 44.35
C PHE A 7 -22.38 -12.11 42.93
N SER A 8 -22.81 -10.84 42.89
CA SER A 8 -22.28 -9.77 42.02
C SER A 8 -21.65 -10.24 40.71
N HIS A 9 -22.46 -10.39 39.67
CA HIS A 9 -22.00 -10.23 38.30
C HIS A 9 -22.72 -8.99 37.75
N LEU A 10 -22.00 -7.88 37.74
CA LEU A 10 -21.42 -7.36 36.51
C LEU A 10 -22.53 -6.68 35.69
N LEU A 11 -22.93 -5.47 36.09
CA LEU A 11 -22.24 -4.25 35.65
C LEU A 11 -22.25 -4.18 34.11
N VAL A 12 -23.21 -3.43 33.58
CA VAL A 12 -23.03 -2.52 32.44
C VAL A 12 -22.17 -3.11 31.30
N LEU A 13 -22.78 -3.89 30.41
CA LEU A 13 -22.13 -4.45 29.22
C LEU A 13 -22.84 -4.03 27.91
N LEU A 14 -23.42 -2.82 27.86
CA LEU A 14 -24.07 -2.31 26.64
C LEU A 14 -23.76 -0.85 26.33
N PHE A 15 -22.62 -0.33 26.81
CA PHE A 15 -22.13 0.99 26.41
C PHE A 15 -20.60 0.96 26.28
N VAL A 16 -20.12 0.22 25.28
CA VAL A 16 -18.92 0.62 24.55
C VAL A 16 -19.14 0.18 23.10
N SER A 17 -20.01 0.89 22.37
CA SER A 17 -19.64 1.23 21.00
C SER A 17 -18.39 2.07 21.15
N ALA A 18 -17.24 1.39 21.22
CA ALA A 18 -15.98 2.03 20.99
C ALA A 18 -16.07 2.46 19.54
N CYS A 19 -16.52 3.69 19.31
CA CYS A 19 -15.81 4.55 18.40
C CYS A 19 -14.37 4.59 18.94
N SER A 20 -13.61 3.53 18.69
CA SER A 20 -12.17 3.72 18.62
C SER A 20 -12.02 4.75 17.52
N PRO A 21 -11.40 5.90 17.76
CA PRO A 21 -11.02 6.74 16.64
C PRO A 21 -10.17 5.85 15.73
N LYS A 22 -10.41 5.96 14.41
CA LYS A 22 -9.52 5.38 13.40
C LYS A 22 -8.08 5.60 13.85
N PRO A 23 -7.19 4.60 13.79
CA PRO A 23 -5.79 4.81 14.12
C PRO A 23 -5.29 6.03 13.33
N ASP A 24 -4.88 7.08 14.04
CA ASP A 24 -4.33 8.32 13.44
C ASP A 24 -2.88 8.09 13.03
N TYR A 25 -2.67 7.02 12.27
CA TYR A 25 -1.38 6.63 11.73
C TYR A 25 -1.31 7.16 10.31
N GLN A 26 -0.39 8.08 10.04
CA GLN A 26 -0.27 8.71 8.73
C GLN A 26 0.89 8.08 7.97
N VAL A 27 0.58 7.24 6.99
CA VAL A 27 1.57 6.61 6.12
C VAL A 27 2.22 7.68 5.24
N ALA A 28 3.54 7.64 5.14
CA ALA A 28 4.26 8.59 4.29
C ALA A 28 3.84 8.37 2.82
N GLY A 29 3.47 9.44 2.14
CA GLY A 29 2.96 9.40 0.76
C GLY A 29 1.45 9.16 0.63
N ALA A 30 0.73 8.75 1.68
CA ALA A 30 -0.72 8.51 1.60
C ALA A 30 -1.54 9.77 1.28
N HIS A 31 -1.06 10.95 1.70
CA HIS A 31 -1.68 12.25 1.38
C HIS A 31 -1.82 12.52 -0.14
N TRP A 32 -1.02 11.87 -0.98
CA TRP A 32 -1.16 11.98 -2.44
C TRP A 32 -2.40 11.25 -2.96
N LEU A 33 -2.85 10.19 -2.27
CA LEU A 33 -4.09 9.47 -2.60
C LEU A 33 -5.35 10.22 -2.14
N GLU A 34 -5.20 11.23 -1.29
CA GLU A 34 -6.29 12.08 -0.80
C GLU A 34 -6.57 13.29 -1.70
N SER A 35 -5.62 13.63 -2.60
CA SER A 35 -5.70 14.86 -3.38
C SER A 35 -6.34 14.61 -4.75
N LYS A 36 -7.23 15.51 -5.18
CA LYS A 36 -7.80 15.48 -6.55
C LYS A 36 -6.86 16.04 -7.63
N GLN A 37 -5.69 16.54 -7.24
CA GLN A 37 -4.76 17.29 -8.10
C GLN A 37 -3.33 16.74 -8.13
N GLY A 38 -3.03 15.69 -7.38
CA GLY A 38 -1.76 14.95 -7.34
C GLY A 38 -2.04 13.56 -6.79
N GLY A 39 -1.12 12.61 -6.76
CA GLY A 39 0.16 12.45 -7.43
C GLY A 39 0.17 11.00 -7.92
N GLY A 40 0.90 10.72 -8.99
CA GLY A 40 0.90 9.36 -9.57
C GLY A 40 1.40 8.33 -8.55
N MET A 41 1.25 7.04 -8.88
CA MET A 41 1.83 5.93 -8.11
C MET A 41 3.27 6.21 -7.62
N TYR A 42 4.08 6.88 -8.45
CA TYR A 42 5.46 7.27 -8.14
C TYR A 42 5.62 8.30 -7.01
N ASP A 43 4.64 9.18 -6.79
CA ASP A 43 4.70 10.17 -5.69
C ASP A 43 4.48 9.50 -4.33
N VAL A 44 3.68 8.43 -4.29
CA VAL A 44 3.53 7.58 -3.10
C VAL A 44 4.82 6.77 -2.88
N LEU A 45 5.33 6.16 -3.95
CA LEU A 45 6.54 5.33 -3.91
C LEU A 45 7.83 6.10 -3.65
N ALA A 46 7.84 7.43 -3.81
CA ALA A 46 9.00 8.25 -3.43
C ALA A 46 9.30 8.20 -1.92
N TYR A 47 8.39 7.65 -1.10
CA TYR A 47 8.53 7.46 0.34
C TYR A 47 8.66 5.96 0.67
N PRO A 48 9.88 5.45 0.91
CA PRO A 48 10.09 4.03 1.15
C PRO A 48 9.34 3.50 2.39
N LEU A 49 9.08 2.19 2.40
CA LEU A 49 8.43 1.50 3.51
C LEU A 49 9.28 1.60 4.78
N VAL A 50 8.63 1.83 5.92
CA VAL A 50 9.26 1.77 7.25
C VAL A 50 8.59 0.71 8.14
N GLU A 51 9.28 0.28 9.20
CA GLU A 51 8.83 -0.78 10.13
C GLU A 51 7.43 -0.52 10.72
N ASP A 52 7.14 0.73 11.10
CA ASP A 52 5.85 1.10 11.68
C ASP A 52 4.70 0.92 10.67
N GLU A 53 4.96 1.13 9.37
CA GLU A 53 3.96 0.99 8.29
C GLU A 53 3.64 -0.50 8.04
N LEU A 54 4.66 -1.36 8.09
CA LEU A 54 4.47 -2.81 8.02
C LEU A 54 3.69 -3.32 9.24
N THR A 55 4.05 -2.87 10.43
CA THR A 55 3.35 -3.23 11.67
C THR A 55 1.89 -2.76 11.65
N TYR A 56 1.63 -1.57 11.11
CA TYR A 56 0.27 -1.04 10.92
C TYR A 56 -0.57 -1.96 10.02
N LEU A 57 -0.05 -2.38 8.86
CA LEU A 57 -0.78 -3.28 7.97
C LEU A 57 -1.04 -4.64 8.63
N GLU A 58 -0.03 -5.21 9.30
CA GLU A 58 -0.16 -6.48 10.01
C GLU A 58 -1.25 -6.44 11.10
N GLY A 59 -1.33 -5.33 11.84
CA GLY A 59 -2.38 -5.07 12.82
C GLY A 59 -3.77 -4.89 12.21
N SER A 60 -3.85 -4.53 10.93
CA SER A 60 -5.10 -4.22 10.23
C SER A 60 -5.76 -5.43 9.55
N PHE A 61 -5.04 -6.54 9.36
CA PHE A 61 -5.56 -7.68 8.58
C PHE A 61 -6.89 -8.25 9.08
N ALA A 62 -7.08 -8.40 10.39
CA ALA A 62 -8.32 -8.97 10.92
C ALA A 62 -9.55 -8.09 10.59
N ALA A 63 -9.36 -6.76 10.61
CA ALA A 63 -10.41 -5.81 10.23
C ALA A 63 -10.66 -5.83 8.71
N LEU A 64 -9.59 -5.87 7.91
CA LEU A 64 -9.67 -5.98 6.45
C LEU A 64 -10.38 -7.25 5.99
N GLU A 65 -9.99 -8.41 6.52
CA GLU A 65 -10.59 -9.71 6.22
C GLU A 65 -12.08 -9.73 6.59
N SER A 66 -12.44 -9.18 7.75
CA SER A 66 -13.84 -9.07 8.17
C SER A 66 -14.65 -8.13 7.25
N ALA A 67 -14.06 -7.02 6.82
CA ALA A 67 -14.74 -6.05 5.94
C ALA A 67 -14.93 -6.60 4.53
N ALA A 68 -13.90 -7.28 3.99
CA ALA A 68 -13.95 -7.96 2.71
C ALA A 68 -14.98 -9.10 2.70
N ALA A 69 -15.05 -9.91 3.75
CA ALA A 69 -16.08 -10.94 3.87
C ALA A 69 -17.50 -10.37 3.93
N ALA A 70 -17.67 -9.17 4.51
CA ALA A 70 -18.97 -8.50 4.57
C ALA A 70 -19.35 -7.80 3.26
N ASN A 71 -18.36 -7.37 2.45
CA ASN A 71 -18.56 -6.63 1.21
C ASN A 71 -17.63 -7.17 0.10
N PRO A 72 -17.80 -8.44 -0.34
CA PRO A 72 -16.84 -9.10 -1.23
C PRO A 72 -16.73 -8.40 -2.59
N GLU A 73 -17.85 -7.97 -3.17
CA GLU A 73 -17.86 -7.25 -4.47
C GLU A 73 -17.06 -5.94 -4.40
N VAL A 74 -17.17 -5.20 -3.30
CA VAL A 74 -16.42 -3.93 -3.12
C VAL A 74 -14.93 -4.20 -2.92
N TRP A 75 -14.58 -5.26 -2.18
CA TRP A 75 -13.19 -5.64 -2.01
C TRP A 75 -12.56 -6.10 -3.34
N GLU A 76 -13.26 -6.91 -4.12
CA GLU A 76 -12.79 -7.34 -5.44
C GLU A 76 -12.50 -6.13 -6.34
N GLU A 77 -13.39 -5.13 -6.36
CA GLU A 77 -13.16 -3.89 -7.12
C GLU A 77 -11.94 -3.09 -6.60
N ILE A 78 -11.76 -2.99 -5.27
CA ILE A 78 -10.59 -2.33 -4.66
C ILE A 78 -9.29 -3.05 -4.99
N ALA A 79 -9.27 -4.38 -4.88
CA ALA A 79 -8.06 -5.20 -4.99
C ALA A 79 -7.44 -5.18 -6.39
N VAL A 80 -8.25 -4.93 -7.42
CA VAL A 80 -7.81 -4.89 -8.84
C VAL A 80 -7.88 -3.49 -9.44
N ALA A 81 -8.10 -2.44 -8.64
CA ALA A 81 -8.30 -1.10 -9.14
C ALA A 81 -7.02 -0.49 -9.75
N ASP A 82 -7.10 -0.12 -11.03
CA ASP A 82 -6.07 0.73 -11.67
C ASP A 82 -6.10 2.17 -11.12
N ASP A 83 -7.26 2.65 -10.68
CA ASP A 83 -7.42 3.97 -10.05
C ASP A 83 -7.22 3.84 -8.53
N LEU A 84 -5.97 3.99 -8.10
CA LEU A 84 -5.57 3.95 -6.70
C LEU A 84 -6.24 5.04 -5.84
N ILE A 85 -6.57 6.19 -6.44
CA ILE A 85 -7.29 7.26 -5.75
C ILE A 85 -8.73 6.80 -5.48
N TRP A 86 -9.40 6.23 -6.48
CA TRP A 86 -10.74 5.65 -6.29
C TRP A 86 -10.73 4.56 -5.22
N ALA A 87 -9.75 3.65 -5.24
CA ALA A 87 -9.62 2.57 -4.27
C ALA A 87 -9.45 3.12 -2.84
N ALA A 88 -8.51 4.06 -2.65
CA ALA A 88 -8.27 4.72 -1.37
C ALA A 88 -9.50 5.49 -0.84
N ASN A 89 -10.40 5.93 -1.72
CA ASN A 89 -11.57 6.73 -1.38
C ASN A 89 -12.89 5.92 -1.30
N GLN A 90 -12.85 4.58 -1.21
CA GLN A 90 -14.03 3.74 -0.91
C GLN A 90 -14.50 3.89 0.54
N GLY A 91 -14.94 5.11 0.90
CA GLY A 91 -15.19 5.54 2.28
C GLY A 91 -16.08 4.59 3.07
N SER A 92 -17.18 4.09 2.50
CA SER A 92 -18.07 3.15 3.20
C SER A 92 -17.40 1.81 3.55
N PHE A 93 -16.48 1.34 2.71
CA PHE A 93 -15.72 0.13 2.97
C PHE A 93 -14.71 0.38 4.10
N TRP A 94 -13.89 1.42 3.96
CA TRP A 94 -12.84 1.76 4.94
C TRP A 94 -13.40 2.19 6.30
N ASP A 95 -14.51 2.93 6.31
CA ASP A 95 -15.24 3.29 7.53
C ASP A 95 -15.81 2.06 8.24
N GLY A 96 -16.31 1.08 7.48
CA GLY A 96 -16.79 -0.20 8.03
C GLY A 96 -15.69 -1.04 8.65
N ALA A 97 -14.45 -0.92 8.14
CA ALA A 97 -13.26 -1.59 8.66
C ALA A 97 -12.57 -0.83 9.82
N ASP A 98 -12.98 0.40 10.13
CA ASP A 98 -12.26 1.33 11.03
C ASP A 98 -10.81 1.60 10.59
N LEU A 99 -10.60 1.73 9.29
CA LEU A 99 -9.28 1.96 8.68
C LEU A 99 -9.25 3.23 7.84
N LEU A 100 -8.03 3.70 7.57
CA LEU A 100 -7.74 4.74 6.60
C LEU A 100 -7.34 4.09 5.28
N GLY A 101 -8.21 4.18 4.28
CA GLY A 101 -7.99 3.63 2.94
C GLY A 101 -6.70 4.10 2.27
N PRO A 102 -6.38 5.41 2.28
CA PRO A 102 -5.13 5.92 1.73
C PRO A 102 -3.89 5.25 2.34
N ASP A 103 -3.90 5.00 3.64
CA ASP A 103 -2.77 4.37 4.33
C ASP A 103 -2.61 2.91 3.92
N VAL A 104 -3.70 2.14 3.91
CA VAL A 104 -3.67 0.72 3.50
C VAL A 104 -3.19 0.58 2.06
N ILE A 105 -3.71 1.40 1.14
CA ILE A 105 -3.33 1.38 -0.28
C ILE A 105 -1.89 1.86 -0.49
N ALA A 106 -1.42 2.85 0.26
CA ALA A 106 -0.04 3.30 0.17
C ALA A 106 0.94 2.23 0.66
N VAL A 107 0.66 1.56 1.78
CA VAL A 107 1.52 0.46 2.27
C VAL A 107 1.52 -0.71 1.32
N SER A 108 0.35 -1.13 0.79
CA SER A 108 0.31 -2.24 -0.17
C SER A 108 1.09 -1.92 -1.44
N LEU A 109 1.00 -0.69 -1.95
CA LEU A 109 1.77 -0.26 -3.10
C LEU A 109 3.29 -0.32 -2.87
N LYS A 110 3.76 0.12 -1.70
CA LYS A 110 5.19 0.03 -1.33
C LYS A 110 5.66 -1.41 -1.18
N LEU A 111 4.85 -2.30 -0.60
CA LEU A 111 5.15 -3.72 -0.47
C LEU A 111 5.28 -4.39 -1.84
N THR A 112 4.32 -4.14 -2.75
CA THR A 112 4.37 -4.63 -4.13
C THR A 112 5.62 -4.13 -4.85
N PHE A 113 5.95 -2.83 -4.73
CA PHE A 113 7.16 -2.28 -5.32
C PHE A 113 8.43 -2.96 -4.82
N LEU A 114 8.56 -3.17 -3.50
CA LEU A 114 9.71 -3.89 -2.95
C LEU A 114 9.76 -5.34 -3.44
N TRP A 115 8.62 -6.05 -3.51
CA TRP A 115 8.59 -7.42 -4.03
C TRP A 115 9.04 -7.50 -5.49
N GLU A 116 8.58 -6.58 -6.34
CA GLU A 116 8.92 -6.51 -7.77
C GLU A 116 10.37 -6.08 -8.01
N PHE A 117 10.85 -5.04 -7.30
CA PHE A 117 12.12 -4.38 -7.60
C PHE A 117 13.27 -4.76 -6.68
N ALA A 118 13.03 -5.27 -5.47
CA ALA A 118 14.12 -5.73 -4.59
C ALA A 118 14.67 -7.10 -5.03
N SER A 119 13.86 -7.89 -5.74
CA SER A 119 14.29 -9.13 -6.38
C SER A 119 14.88 -8.91 -7.78
N ALA A 120 14.67 -7.72 -8.34
CA ALA A 120 15.31 -7.31 -9.58
C ALA A 120 16.80 -7.09 -9.34
N GLU A 121 17.62 -7.90 -10.00
CA GLU A 121 19.08 -7.75 -9.99
C GLU A 121 19.45 -6.31 -10.43
N GLU A 122 20.65 -5.83 -10.07
CA GLU A 122 21.19 -4.52 -10.52
C GLU A 122 21.02 -4.29 -12.03
N SER A 123 20.93 -5.35 -12.83
CA SER A 123 20.68 -5.31 -14.27
C SER A 123 19.38 -4.61 -14.65
N MET A 124 18.31 -4.66 -13.84
CA MET A 124 17.03 -4.03 -14.22
C MET A 124 17.11 -2.51 -14.20
N GLU A 125 17.78 -1.91 -13.21
CA GLU A 125 17.98 -0.46 -13.20
C GLU A 125 18.83 -0.02 -14.40
N ASP A 126 19.89 -0.75 -14.70
CA ASP A 126 20.74 -0.49 -15.86
C ASP A 126 19.95 -0.59 -17.18
N ASP A 127 19.09 -1.59 -17.32
CA ASP A 127 18.19 -1.76 -18.45
C ASP A 127 17.21 -0.58 -18.57
N ILE A 128 16.63 -0.11 -17.46
CA ILE A 128 15.75 1.08 -17.48
C ILE A 128 16.54 2.32 -17.90
N ARG A 129 17.77 2.50 -17.42
CA ARG A 129 18.65 3.62 -17.81
C ARG A 129 19.04 3.55 -19.29
N GLU A 130 19.32 2.36 -19.83
CA GLU A 130 19.60 2.18 -21.25
C GLU A 130 18.38 2.49 -22.11
N ASN A 131 17.21 1.97 -21.73
CA ASN A 131 15.95 2.24 -22.40
C ASN A 131 15.59 3.72 -22.37
N LEU A 132 15.78 4.41 -21.24
CA LEU A 132 15.56 5.85 -21.14
C LEU A 132 16.45 6.61 -22.13
N LYS A 133 17.75 6.30 -22.22
CA LYS A 133 18.66 6.92 -23.20
C LYS A 133 18.19 6.69 -24.63
N PHE A 134 17.72 5.49 -24.94
CA PHE A 134 17.19 5.16 -26.27
C PHE A 134 15.93 5.99 -26.60
N VAL A 135 14.97 6.08 -25.67
CA VAL A 135 13.75 6.87 -25.85
C VAL A 135 14.06 8.35 -26.02
N GLU A 136 14.96 8.91 -25.20
CA GLU A 136 15.41 10.30 -25.29
C GLU A 136 16.10 10.61 -26.62
N GLN A 137 16.96 9.70 -27.10
CA GLN A 137 17.60 9.83 -28.41
C GLN A 137 16.58 9.80 -29.55
N ARG A 138 15.60 8.89 -29.52
CA ARG A 138 14.52 8.87 -30.52
C ARG A 138 13.70 10.15 -30.49
N ALA A 139 13.37 10.67 -29.31
CA ALA A 139 12.65 11.93 -29.18
C ALA A 139 13.42 13.11 -29.81
N GLN A 140 14.76 13.09 -29.76
CA GLN A 140 15.61 14.10 -30.40
C GLN A 140 15.73 13.92 -31.92
N GLN A 141 15.78 12.67 -32.41
CA GLN A 141 16.03 12.37 -33.84
C GLN A 141 14.76 12.35 -34.70
N GLU A 142 13.69 11.75 -34.19
CA GLU A 142 12.44 11.50 -34.93
C GLU A 142 11.38 12.58 -34.66
N GLY A 143 11.67 13.50 -33.73
CA GLY A 143 10.74 14.52 -33.24
C GLY A 143 10.00 14.05 -31.99
N ALA A 144 9.96 14.89 -30.96
CA ALA A 144 9.39 14.56 -29.67
C ALA A 144 7.85 14.44 -29.76
N THR A 145 7.35 13.21 -29.87
CA THR A 145 5.93 12.92 -29.73
C THR A 145 5.54 12.97 -28.25
N ALA A 146 4.26 13.27 -27.97
CA ALA A 146 3.75 13.26 -26.60
C ALA A 146 3.93 11.90 -25.91
N GLU A 147 3.81 10.81 -26.66
CA GLU A 147 3.98 9.43 -26.16
C GLU A 147 5.44 9.14 -25.76
N LEU A 148 6.42 9.56 -26.57
CA LEU A 148 7.84 9.38 -26.23
C LEU A 148 8.23 10.19 -24.99
N LEU A 149 7.70 11.41 -24.86
CA LEU A 149 7.93 12.25 -23.69
C LEU A 149 7.32 11.62 -22.43
N ALA A 150 6.06 11.16 -22.50
CA ALA A 150 5.39 10.50 -21.38
C ALA A 150 6.11 9.20 -20.97
N THR A 151 6.61 8.43 -21.94
CA THR A 151 7.41 7.23 -21.67
C THR A 151 8.71 7.58 -20.96
N ALA A 152 9.43 8.60 -21.44
CA ALA A 152 10.66 9.06 -20.79
C ALA A 152 10.40 9.57 -19.37
N ASP A 153 9.33 10.34 -19.15
CA ASP A 153 8.95 10.85 -17.84
C ASP A 153 8.60 9.71 -16.87
N THR A 154 7.93 8.67 -17.35
CA THR A 154 7.62 7.46 -16.56
C THR A 154 8.90 6.73 -16.16
N MET A 155 9.83 6.52 -17.09
CA MET A 155 11.13 5.88 -16.80
C MET A 155 11.97 6.70 -15.82
N ARG A 156 11.98 8.03 -15.94
CA ARG A 156 12.66 8.92 -14.98
C ARG A 156 12.03 8.84 -13.60
N ALA A 157 10.70 8.87 -13.51
CA ALA A 157 9.99 8.75 -12.24
C ALA A 157 10.32 7.42 -11.54
N LEU A 158 10.31 6.31 -12.28
CA LEU A 158 10.70 5.01 -11.75
C LEU A 158 12.15 4.96 -11.27
N LEU A 159 13.10 5.50 -12.04
CA LEU A 159 14.51 5.58 -11.63
C LEU A 159 14.69 6.42 -10.36
N ASN A 160 13.99 7.55 -10.24
CA ASN A 160 14.04 8.36 -9.03
C ASN A 160 13.50 7.61 -7.80
N VAL A 161 12.43 6.81 -7.98
CA VAL A 161 11.89 5.96 -6.91
C VAL A 161 12.90 4.88 -6.50
N ILE A 162 13.56 4.22 -7.46
CA ILE A 162 14.60 3.22 -7.19
C ILE A 162 15.78 3.86 -6.42
N GLU A 163 16.23 5.03 -6.86
CA GLU A 163 17.29 5.80 -6.18
C GLU A 163 16.89 6.15 -4.74
N ALA A 164 15.67 6.65 -4.51
CA ALA A 164 15.17 6.95 -3.17
C ALA A 164 15.13 5.72 -2.26
N HIS A 165 14.74 4.56 -2.79
CA HIS A 165 14.74 3.30 -2.04
C HIS A 165 16.15 2.80 -1.70
N LYS A 166 17.13 3.00 -2.60
CA LYS A 166 18.54 2.71 -2.31
C LYS A 166 19.09 3.62 -1.22
N GLU A 167 18.85 4.93 -1.32
CA GLU A 167 19.32 5.91 -0.34
C GLU A 167 18.74 5.67 1.07
N ALA A 168 17.50 5.18 1.14
CA ALA A 168 16.84 4.83 2.39
C ALA A 168 17.15 3.41 2.90
N ALA A 169 18.03 2.65 2.22
CA ALA A 169 18.30 1.24 2.52
C ALA A 169 17.05 0.33 2.52
N ALA A 170 16.02 0.69 1.75
CA ALA A 170 14.74 -0.05 1.74
C ALA A 170 14.87 -1.45 1.10
N PHE A 171 15.75 -1.59 0.10
CA PHE A 171 16.07 -2.91 -0.48
C PHE A 171 16.86 -3.79 0.49
N GLU A 172 17.74 -3.22 1.30
CA GLU A 172 18.45 -3.94 2.37
C GLU A 172 17.45 -4.39 3.46
N TYR A 173 16.59 -3.48 3.90
CA TYR A 173 15.48 -3.79 4.81
C TYR A 173 14.60 -4.92 4.27
N TYR A 174 14.27 -4.89 2.97
CA TYR A 174 13.53 -5.97 2.32
C TYR A 174 14.29 -7.30 2.40
N ALA A 175 15.57 -7.32 2.04
CA ALA A 175 16.38 -8.55 2.07
C ALA A 175 16.48 -9.15 3.49
N GLU A 176 16.59 -8.31 4.52
CA GLU A 176 16.65 -8.74 5.92
C GLU A 176 15.30 -9.24 6.46
N ASN A 177 14.18 -8.73 5.94
CA ASN A 177 12.82 -9.02 6.41
C ASN A 177 11.95 -9.76 5.37
N LYS A 178 12.57 -10.35 4.35
CA LYS A 178 11.89 -10.87 3.16
C LYS A 178 10.70 -11.77 3.48
N GLU A 179 10.89 -12.73 4.38
CA GLU A 179 9.82 -13.68 4.76
C GLU A 179 8.60 -12.97 5.36
N ARG A 180 8.81 -11.95 6.19
CA ARG A 180 7.74 -11.18 6.82
C ARG A 180 7.02 -10.29 5.82
N ILE A 181 7.77 -9.60 4.98
CA ILE A 181 7.21 -8.73 3.94
C ILE A 181 6.42 -9.55 2.92
N ASP A 182 7.01 -10.65 2.43
CA ASP A 182 6.33 -11.55 1.49
C ASP A 182 5.07 -12.13 2.13
N ALA A 183 5.11 -12.55 3.41
CA ALA A 183 3.93 -13.06 4.11
C ALA A 183 2.84 -11.99 4.31
N ALA A 184 3.21 -10.75 4.58
CA ALA A 184 2.25 -9.64 4.67
C ALA A 184 1.61 -9.35 3.31
N LEU A 185 2.40 -9.31 2.23
CA LEU A 185 1.89 -9.12 0.88
C LEU A 185 0.97 -10.28 0.45
N ASP A 186 1.40 -11.52 0.66
CA ASP A 186 0.64 -12.73 0.31
C ASP A 186 -0.69 -12.80 1.08
N ARG A 187 -0.67 -12.43 2.37
CA ARG A 187 -1.89 -12.31 3.16
C ARG A 187 -2.81 -11.22 2.64
N PHE A 188 -2.28 -10.05 2.26
CA PHE A 188 -3.07 -8.96 1.70
C PHE A 188 -3.72 -9.36 0.37
N THR A 189 -2.97 -9.97 -0.54
CA THR A 189 -3.44 -10.36 -1.88
C THR A 189 -4.42 -11.53 -1.87
N SER A 190 -4.40 -12.37 -0.83
CA SER A 190 -5.32 -13.51 -0.67
C SER A 190 -6.62 -13.18 0.06
N ILE A 191 -6.82 -11.92 0.49
CA ILE A 191 -8.10 -11.50 1.07
C ILE A 191 -9.20 -11.67 0.02
N GLY A 192 -10.30 -12.33 0.38
CA GLY A 192 -11.43 -12.58 -0.53
C GLY A 192 -11.33 -13.89 -1.33
N GLU A 193 -10.19 -14.59 -1.29
CA GLU A 193 -10.03 -15.92 -1.90
C GLU A 193 -10.52 -17.07 -0.99
N GLN A 194 -10.93 -16.77 0.25
CA GLN A 194 -11.22 -17.73 1.32
C GLN A 194 -12.70 -18.14 1.42
#